data_AF-A0A382L611-F1
#
_entry.id   AF-A0A382L611-F1
#
_cell.length_a   1.000
_cell.length_b   1.000
_cell.length_c   1.000
_cell.angle_alpha   90.00
_cell.angle_beta   90.00
_cell.angle_gamma   90.00
#
_symmetry.space_group_name_H-M   'P 1'
#
loop_
_entity.id
_entity.type
_entity.pdbx_description
1 polymer ?
#
loop_
_entity_poly.entity_id
_entity_poly.type
_entity_poly.pdbx_seq_one_letter_code
_entity_poly.pdbx_strand_id
1 'polypeptide(L)'
;MKIITVPIILLTLTCVFGAEKLALASSGDIEISSHKAVSEFPGGIRFSIEAYSEDVIEEIALRMRIGEQKSRVYEYFEIESGQKVVSELFWETNTSSKYIPPGTILEYSYEVTDLAGNKKETELLELVLYDSRFQWEEVEEDGINVAYHGPVESRAVEILDAIIKTMDFMEPVLGQTDRKPIRVTMYNNVSEMLGGLPPGSSTIRRELITEGQAFTKIGTLLVLGGGRLSEGTASHEVTHILVQRAA
;
A
#
# COMPACT_ATOMS: atom_id res chain seq x y z
N MET A 1 23.29 33.91 83.57
CA MET A 1 22.00 33.89 82.86
C MET A 1 22.27 33.51 81.41
N LYS A 2 21.69 32.41 80.92
CA LYS A 2 21.65 31.98 79.49
C LYS A 2 23.02 31.48 78.93
N ILE A 3 23.17 30.45 78.09
CA ILE A 3 22.29 29.64 77.21
C ILE A 3 22.84 28.20 77.20
N ILE A 4 21.97 27.20 77.34
CA ILE A 4 22.28 25.77 77.09
C ILE A 4 22.01 25.49 75.61
N THR A 5 23.00 25.03 74.86
CA THR A 5 22.85 24.58 73.47
C THR A 5 22.80 23.06 73.43
N VAL A 6 21.67 22.52 72.98
CA VAL A 6 21.45 21.08 72.70
C VAL A 6 21.70 20.86 71.20
N PRO A 7 22.47 19.85 70.79
CA PRO A 7 22.59 19.51 69.37
C PRO A 7 21.42 18.62 68.95
N ILE A 8 20.74 19.03 67.87
CA ILE A 8 19.71 18.25 67.17
C ILE A 8 20.42 17.19 66.30
N ILE A 9 20.15 15.92 66.56
CA ILE A 9 20.57 14.79 65.71
C ILE A 9 19.44 14.53 64.71
N LEU A 10 19.73 14.77 63.43
CA LEU A 10 18.82 14.52 62.31
C LEU A 10 18.99 13.05 61.86
N LEU A 11 17.99 12.21 62.13
CA LEU A 11 17.94 10.81 61.73
C LEU A 11 17.31 10.70 60.33
N THR A 12 18.12 10.49 59.29
CA THR A 12 17.62 10.25 57.92
C THR A 12 17.25 8.79 57.75
N LEU A 13 15.95 8.52 57.59
CA LEU A 13 15.38 7.20 57.32
C LEU A 13 15.45 6.92 55.81
N THR A 14 16.37 6.04 55.39
CA THR A 14 16.47 5.59 53.99
C THR A 14 15.51 4.42 53.74
N CYS A 15 14.40 4.68 53.06
CA CYS A 15 13.53 3.63 52.50
C CYS A 15 14.21 2.97 51.30
N VAL A 16 14.52 1.68 51.40
CA VAL A 16 14.96 0.85 50.28
C VAL A 16 13.69 0.35 49.57
N PHE A 17 13.31 1.00 48.47
CA PHE A 17 12.33 0.45 47.54
C PHE A 17 13.00 -0.67 46.74
N GLY A 18 12.59 -1.92 47.00
CA GLY A 18 12.90 -3.03 46.12
C GLY A 18 12.20 -2.81 44.79
N ALA A 19 12.98 -2.56 43.74
CA ALA A 19 12.47 -2.60 42.37
C ALA A 19 12.20 -4.07 42.04
N GLU A 20 10.93 -4.50 42.11
CA GLU A 20 10.51 -5.71 41.42
C GLU A 20 10.78 -5.49 39.94
N LYS A 21 11.79 -6.20 39.40
CA LYS A 21 11.93 -6.34 37.96
C LYS A 21 10.68 -7.06 37.48
N LEU A 22 9.77 -6.32 36.87
CA LEU A 22 8.83 -6.89 35.91
C LEU A 22 9.69 -7.61 34.87
N ALA A 23 9.75 -8.93 34.97
CA ALA A 23 10.23 -9.74 33.88
C ALA A 23 9.26 -9.49 32.72
N LEU A 24 9.70 -8.75 31.70
CA LEU A 24 9.11 -8.93 30.38
C LEU A 24 9.22 -10.43 30.09
N ALA A 25 8.06 -11.07 29.91
CA ALA A 25 8.03 -12.43 29.38
C ALA A 25 8.92 -12.45 28.15
N SER A 26 9.82 -13.43 28.09
CA SER A 26 10.54 -13.77 26.87
C SER A 26 9.47 -13.92 25.79
N SER A 27 9.59 -13.16 24.70
CA SER A 27 8.81 -13.46 23.50
C SER A 27 8.99 -14.94 23.21
N GLY A 28 7.90 -15.70 23.06
CA GLY A 28 7.98 -16.91 22.26
C GLY A 28 8.56 -16.48 20.92
N ASP A 29 9.71 -17.04 20.54
CA ASP A 29 10.45 -16.60 19.36
C ASP A 29 9.69 -17.08 18.11
N ILE A 30 8.68 -16.30 17.70
CA ILE A 30 8.03 -16.44 16.41
C ILE A 30 9.04 -15.98 15.34
N GLU A 31 9.40 -16.89 14.45
CA GLU A 31 10.26 -16.68 13.30
C GLU A 31 9.44 -16.71 12.01
N ILE A 32 9.57 -15.68 11.18
CA ILE A 32 8.99 -15.66 9.82
C ILE A 32 10.13 -15.94 8.86
N SER A 33 10.20 -17.17 8.34
CA SER A 33 11.34 -17.64 7.54
C SER A 33 11.23 -17.28 6.06
N SER A 34 10.00 -17.08 5.55
CA SER A 34 9.75 -16.67 4.17
C SER A 34 8.44 -15.91 4.06
N HIS A 35 8.40 -14.89 3.20
CA HIS A 35 7.18 -14.20 2.82
C HIS A 35 7.30 -13.64 1.40
N LYS A 36 6.18 -13.52 0.68
CA LYS A 36 6.15 -12.99 -0.69
C LYS A 36 4.77 -12.49 -1.07
N ALA A 37 4.69 -11.45 -1.90
CA ALA A 37 3.49 -11.08 -2.64
C ALA A 37 3.75 -11.13 -4.14
N VAL A 38 2.80 -11.66 -4.92
CA VAL A 38 2.87 -11.75 -6.38
C VAL A 38 1.59 -11.17 -6.98
N SER A 39 1.75 -10.23 -7.91
CA SER A 39 0.62 -9.76 -8.72
C SER A 39 0.19 -10.86 -9.69
N GLU A 40 -1.07 -11.27 -9.59
CA GLU A 40 -1.77 -12.11 -10.55
C GLU A 40 -2.93 -11.31 -11.19
N PHE A 41 -2.79 -9.98 -11.24
CA PHE A 41 -3.79 -9.09 -11.83
C PHE A 41 -4.05 -9.50 -13.30
N PRO A 42 -5.31 -9.54 -13.77
CA PRO A 42 -6.53 -9.01 -13.11
C PRO A 42 -7.19 -9.93 -12.08
N GLY A 43 -6.71 -11.16 -11.93
CA GLY A 43 -7.30 -12.15 -11.00
C GLY A 43 -7.18 -11.72 -9.55
N GLY A 44 -5.98 -11.33 -9.13
CA GLY A 44 -5.75 -10.95 -7.74
C GLY A 44 -4.29 -10.75 -7.37
N ILE A 45 -4.01 -10.87 -6.07
CA ILE A 45 -2.67 -10.83 -5.50
C ILE A 45 -2.53 -12.06 -4.61
N ARG A 46 -1.45 -12.82 -4.82
CA ARG A 46 -1.12 -13.98 -3.99
C ARG A 46 -0.09 -13.58 -2.96
N PHE A 47 -0.47 -13.66 -1.68
CA PHE A 47 0.40 -13.50 -0.54
C PHE A 47 0.75 -14.87 0.01
N SER A 48 2.01 -15.12 0.31
CA SER A 48 2.50 -16.39 0.86
C SER A 48 3.41 -16.14 2.04
N ILE A 49 3.34 -16.99 3.06
CA ILE A 49 4.14 -16.88 4.27
C ILE A 49 4.48 -18.27 4.83
N GLU A 50 5.70 -18.39 5.35
CA GLU A 50 6.15 -19.50 6.18
C GLU A 50 6.62 -18.94 7.52
N ALA A 51 6.05 -19.46 8.61
CA ALA A 51 6.37 -19.05 9.97
C ALA A 51 6.53 -20.26 10.89
N TYR A 52 7.34 -20.08 11.93
CA TYR A 52 7.58 -21.02 13.00
C TYR A 52 7.44 -20.33 14.36
N SER A 53 6.94 -21.05 15.37
CA SER A 53 6.95 -20.65 16.77
C SER A 53 7.12 -21.88 17.66
N GLU A 54 7.69 -21.69 18.86
CA GLU A 54 7.72 -22.74 19.88
C GLU A 54 6.30 -23.10 20.36
N ASP A 55 5.42 -22.10 20.45
CA ASP A 55 3.99 -22.27 20.69
C ASP A 55 3.22 -22.48 19.38
N VAL A 56 2.00 -23.00 19.48
CA VAL A 56 1.14 -23.21 18.29
C VAL A 56 0.74 -21.85 17.72
N ILE A 57 1.04 -21.61 16.44
CA ILE A 57 0.54 -20.46 15.69
C ILE A 57 -0.97 -20.63 15.52
N GLU A 58 -1.75 -19.69 16.04
CA GLU A 58 -3.21 -19.71 15.96
C GLU A 58 -3.76 -18.79 14.88
N GLU A 59 -3.02 -17.73 14.53
CA GLU A 59 -3.50 -16.70 13.60
C GLU A 59 -2.34 -16.14 12.78
N ILE A 60 -2.61 -15.92 11.49
CA ILE A 60 -1.77 -15.09 10.61
C ILE A 60 -2.68 -14.08 9.92
N ALA A 61 -2.32 -12.81 10.00
CA ALA A 61 -3.06 -11.70 9.42
C ALA A 61 -2.21 -10.94 8.39
N LEU A 62 -2.80 -10.62 7.25
CA LEU A 62 -2.31 -9.64 6.29
C LEU A 62 -2.86 -8.27 6.66
N ARG A 63 -1.97 -7.29 6.84
CA ARG A 63 -2.33 -5.88 6.96
C ARG A 63 -1.91 -5.17 5.70
N MET A 64 -2.81 -4.43 5.07
CA MET A 64 -2.53 -3.77 3.79
C MET A 64 -3.10 -2.35 3.74
N ARG A 65 -2.37 -1.43 3.12
CA ARG A 65 -2.83 -0.11 2.72
C ARG A 65 -2.76 0.00 1.20
N ILE A 66 -3.86 0.45 0.60
CA ILE A 66 -4.02 0.52 -0.86
C ILE A 66 -3.79 1.96 -1.32
N GLY A 67 -2.67 2.21 -2.00
CA GLY A 67 -2.24 3.53 -2.44
C GLY A 67 -2.34 4.58 -1.35
N GLU A 68 -2.95 5.72 -1.67
CA GLU A 68 -3.07 6.87 -0.75
C GLU A 68 -4.21 6.78 0.28
N GLN A 69 -4.93 5.66 0.34
CA GLN A 69 -6.04 5.51 1.27
C GLN A 69 -5.56 5.55 2.73
N LYS A 70 -6.30 6.25 3.59
CA LYS A 70 -6.00 6.32 5.03
C LYS A 70 -6.39 5.03 5.78
N SER A 71 -7.38 4.32 5.26
CA SER A 71 -7.86 3.05 5.84
C SER A 71 -6.89 1.91 5.52
N ARG A 72 -6.69 1.03 6.50
CA ARG A 72 -6.01 -0.25 6.32
C ARG A 72 -7.03 -1.37 6.22
N VAL A 73 -6.70 -2.36 5.40
CA VAL A 73 -7.40 -3.62 5.26
C VAL A 73 -6.70 -4.65 6.14
N TYR A 74 -7.50 -5.51 6.77
CA TYR A 74 -7.05 -6.65 7.56
C TYR A 74 -7.72 -7.88 6.98
N GLU A 75 -6.94 -8.89 6.63
CA GLU A 75 -7.44 -10.19 6.20
C GLU A 75 -6.67 -11.31 6.90
N TYR A 76 -7.33 -12.43 7.13
CA TYR A 76 -6.77 -13.57 7.85
C TYR A 76 -6.49 -14.72 6.89
N PHE A 77 -5.33 -15.36 7.07
CA PHE A 77 -5.02 -16.58 6.36
C PHE A 77 -5.85 -17.72 6.92
N GLU A 78 -6.33 -18.60 6.02
CA GLU A 78 -6.81 -19.90 6.43
C GLU A 78 -5.58 -20.78 6.73
N ILE A 79 -5.44 -21.21 7.98
CA ILE A 79 -4.29 -22.00 8.44
C ILE A 79 -4.73 -23.23 9.21
N GLU A 80 -3.94 -24.29 9.12
CA GLU A 80 -3.94 -25.36 10.11
C GLU A 80 -2.98 -24.95 11.23
N SER A 81 -3.50 -24.72 12.43
CA SER A 81 -2.69 -24.29 13.57
C SER A 81 -1.60 -25.31 13.89
N GLY A 82 -0.37 -24.81 14.06
CA GLY A 82 0.78 -25.65 14.37
C GLY A 82 2.01 -24.82 14.72
N GLN A 83 3.08 -25.47 15.17
CA GLN A 83 4.36 -24.81 15.43
C GLN A 83 5.03 -24.31 14.16
N LYS A 84 4.74 -24.93 13.01
CA LYS A 84 5.19 -24.48 11.69
C LYS A 84 3.98 -24.37 10.77
N VAL A 85 3.80 -23.20 10.18
CA VAL A 85 2.68 -22.91 9.27
C VAL A 85 3.26 -22.41 7.94
N VAL A 86 2.78 -23.01 6.84
CA VAL A 86 2.97 -22.52 5.47
C VAL A 86 1.57 -22.25 4.93
N SER A 87 1.29 -21.00 4.55
CA SER A 87 -0.04 -20.65 4.04
C SER A 87 0.03 -19.58 2.96
N GLU A 88 -1.06 -19.52 2.18
CA GLU A 88 -1.29 -18.53 1.14
C GLU A 88 -2.64 -17.85 1.33
N LEU A 89 -2.71 -16.58 0.95
CA LEU A 89 -3.93 -15.81 0.87
C LEU A 89 -4.05 -15.19 -0.52
N PHE A 90 -5.20 -15.38 -1.15
CA PHE A 90 -5.49 -14.79 -2.45
C PHE A 90 -6.47 -13.61 -2.30
N TRP A 91 -5.98 -12.40 -2.58
CA TRP A 91 -6.82 -11.20 -2.63
C TRP A 91 -7.38 -11.01 -4.03
N GLU A 92 -8.69 -11.20 -4.21
CA GLU A 92 -9.36 -10.99 -5.50
C GLU A 92 -9.39 -9.50 -5.89
N THR A 93 -8.93 -9.16 -7.09
CA THR A 93 -9.01 -7.79 -7.64
C THR A 93 -10.10 -7.63 -8.70
N ASN A 94 -10.83 -8.70 -9.02
CA ASN A 94 -11.83 -8.76 -10.08
C ASN A 94 -13.28 -8.59 -9.58
N THR A 95 -13.47 -8.07 -8.37
CA THR A 95 -14.80 -7.72 -7.82
C THR A 95 -14.90 -6.21 -7.62
N SER A 96 -16.10 -5.63 -7.75
CA SER A 96 -16.26 -4.18 -7.62
C SER A 96 -15.88 -3.64 -6.23
N SER A 97 -15.97 -4.45 -5.17
CA SER A 97 -15.64 -4.07 -3.80
C SER A 97 -14.16 -4.20 -3.45
N LYS A 98 -13.43 -5.12 -4.09
CA LYS A 98 -12.01 -5.39 -3.83
C LYS A 98 -11.09 -4.98 -4.99
N TYR A 99 -11.64 -4.38 -6.04
CA TYR A 99 -10.87 -3.92 -7.19
C TYR A 99 -9.81 -2.90 -6.78
N ILE A 100 -8.60 -3.14 -7.27
CA ILE A 100 -7.44 -2.25 -7.13
C ILE A 100 -6.92 -2.01 -8.55
N PRO A 101 -6.76 -0.76 -8.99
CA PRO A 101 -6.28 -0.49 -10.33
C PRO A 101 -4.81 -0.91 -10.47
N PRO A 102 -4.40 -1.43 -11.64
CA PRO A 102 -3.01 -1.76 -11.88
C PRO A 102 -2.15 -0.47 -11.85
N GLY A 103 -0.93 -0.60 -11.36
CA GLY A 103 -0.02 0.50 -11.05
C GLY A 103 -0.17 1.05 -9.63
N THR A 104 -1.10 0.54 -8.82
CA THR A 104 -1.23 0.95 -7.41
C THR A 104 -0.07 0.43 -6.56
N ILE A 105 0.50 1.29 -5.71
CA ILE A 105 1.42 0.86 -4.63
C ILE A 105 0.59 0.29 -3.48
N LEU A 106 0.96 -0.90 -3.03
CA LEU A 106 0.43 -1.55 -1.86
C LEU A 106 1.53 -1.60 -0.80
N GLU A 107 1.23 -1.04 0.37
CA GLU A 107 2.05 -1.25 1.55
C GLU A 107 1.41 -2.35 2.39
N TYR A 108 2.19 -3.34 2.81
CA TYR A 108 1.65 -4.47 3.57
C TYR A 108 2.63 -5.04 4.58
N SER A 109 2.10 -5.72 5.58
CA SER A 109 2.87 -6.49 6.57
C SER A 109 2.10 -7.74 6.96
N TYR A 110 2.83 -8.74 7.45
CA TYR A 110 2.24 -9.95 8.04
C TYR A 110 2.36 -9.85 9.56
N GLU A 111 1.28 -10.15 10.29
CA GLU A 111 1.29 -10.35 11.73
C GLU A 111 0.97 -11.82 12.04
N VAL A 112 1.85 -12.49 12.78
CA VAL A 112 1.68 -13.86 13.26
C VAL A 112 1.42 -13.82 14.77
N THR A 113 0.41 -14.53 15.23
CA THR A 113 0.06 -14.67 16.66
C THR A 113 0.04 -16.14 17.05
N ASP A 114 0.68 -16.47 18.18
CA ASP A 114 0.63 -17.82 18.77
C ASP A 114 -0.38 -17.93 19.94
N LEU A 115 -0.67 -19.15 20.38
CA LEU A 115 -1.62 -19.44 21.47
C LEU A 115 -1.21 -18.84 22.83
N ALA A 116 0.07 -18.51 23.02
CA ALA A 116 0.54 -17.83 24.21
C ALA A 116 0.27 -16.31 24.16
N GLY A 117 -0.20 -15.81 23.01
CA GLY A 117 -0.49 -14.41 22.74
C GLY A 117 0.73 -13.61 22.31
N ASN A 118 1.86 -14.26 22.00
CA ASN A 118 3.01 -13.56 21.41
C ASN A 118 2.67 -13.16 19.98
N LYS A 119 3.23 -12.03 19.55
CA LYS A 119 3.02 -11.49 18.21
C LYS A 119 4.33 -11.15 17.55
N LYS A 120 4.41 -11.42 16.24
CA LYS A 120 5.51 -10.99 15.39
C LYS A 120 4.94 -10.36 14.12
N GLU A 121 5.36 -9.12 13.87
CA GLU A 121 5.07 -8.42 12.61
C GLU A 121 6.35 -8.37 11.76
N THR A 122 6.21 -8.50 10.45
CA THR A 122 7.28 -8.17 9.50
C THR A 122 7.53 -6.67 9.49
N GLU A 123 8.64 -6.24 8.88
CA GLU A 123 8.75 -4.88 8.38
C GLU A 123 7.62 -4.55 7.39
N LEU A 124 7.43 -3.25 7.16
CA LEU A 124 6.52 -2.79 6.12
C LEU A 124 7.13 -3.07 4.74
N LEU A 125 6.39 -3.80 3.92
CA LEU A 125 6.77 -4.22 2.58
C LEU A 125 5.95 -3.43 1.55
N GLU A 126 6.49 -3.32 0.33
CA GLU A 126 5.81 -2.67 -0.78
C GLU A 126 5.69 -3.59 -2.00
N LEU A 127 4.57 -3.45 -2.72
CA LEU A 127 4.31 -4.09 -4.01
C LEU A 127 3.64 -3.09 -4.94
N VAL A 128 4.11 -2.98 -6.17
CA VAL A 128 3.33 -2.32 -7.24
C VAL A 128 2.46 -3.37 -7.93
N LEU A 129 1.16 -3.14 -7.97
CA LEU A 129 0.20 -4.05 -8.60
C LEU A 129 0.26 -3.93 -10.13
N TYR A 130 1.25 -4.54 -10.78
CA TYR A 130 1.28 -4.54 -12.24
C TYR A 130 0.30 -5.54 -12.84
N ASP A 131 -0.20 -5.24 -14.03
CA ASP A 131 -0.90 -6.22 -14.85
C ASP A 131 0.07 -7.31 -15.33
N SER A 132 -0.16 -8.54 -14.86
CA SER A 132 0.74 -9.67 -15.10
C SER A 132 0.82 -10.12 -16.57
N ARG A 133 -0.05 -9.60 -17.44
CA ARG A 133 -0.07 -9.89 -18.88
C ARG A 133 1.10 -9.27 -19.64
N PHE A 134 1.80 -8.29 -19.06
CA PHE A 134 2.83 -7.51 -19.74
C PHE A 134 4.12 -7.40 -18.91
N GLN A 135 5.19 -6.94 -19.55
CA GLN A 135 6.44 -6.57 -18.88
C GLN A 135 6.55 -5.05 -18.88
N TRP A 136 6.54 -4.46 -17.69
CA TRP A 136 6.41 -3.03 -17.50
C TRP A 136 7.77 -2.36 -17.29
N GLU A 137 7.93 -1.21 -17.91
CA GLU A 137 9.00 -0.23 -17.67
C GLU A 137 8.35 1.06 -17.21
N GLU A 138 9.12 1.95 -16.58
CA GLU A 138 8.58 3.20 -16.03
C GLU A 138 9.45 4.40 -16.42
N VAL A 139 8.79 5.51 -16.71
CA VAL A 139 9.40 6.85 -16.69
C VAL A 139 8.86 7.61 -15.48
N GLU A 140 9.72 8.40 -14.84
CA GLU A 140 9.37 9.10 -13.60
C GLU A 140 10.01 10.49 -13.54
N GLU A 141 9.22 11.46 -13.11
CA GLU A 141 9.66 12.82 -12.80
C GLU A 141 8.71 13.46 -11.78
N ASP A 142 9.25 14.22 -10.83
CA ASP A 142 8.50 14.98 -9.80
C ASP A 142 7.43 14.20 -9.02
N GLY A 143 7.71 12.92 -8.73
CA GLY A 143 6.79 12.03 -8.01
C GLY A 143 5.63 11.52 -8.87
N ILE A 144 5.70 11.72 -10.19
CA ILE A 144 4.78 11.16 -11.18
C ILE A 144 5.48 10.03 -11.91
N ASN A 145 4.82 8.88 -11.97
CA ASN A 145 5.35 7.68 -12.59
C ASN A 145 4.38 7.19 -13.67
N VAL A 146 4.92 6.87 -14.86
CA VAL A 146 4.15 6.31 -15.97
C VAL A 146 4.71 4.95 -16.35
N ALA A 147 4.00 3.90 -15.97
CA ALA A 147 4.25 2.53 -16.38
C ALA A 147 3.78 2.31 -17.82
N TYR A 148 4.65 1.74 -18.65
CA TYR A 148 4.41 1.40 -20.04
C TYR A 148 4.98 0.02 -20.39
N HIS A 149 4.57 -0.54 -21.53
CA HIS A 149 5.14 -1.79 -22.02
C HIS A 149 5.32 -1.77 -23.54
N GLY A 150 6.41 -2.39 -24.01
CA GLY A 150 6.81 -2.38 -25.41
C GLY A 150 7.45 -1.05 -25.84
N PRO A 151 7.69 -0.87 -27.16
CA PRO A 151 8.51 0.22 -27.68
C PRO A 151 7.72 1.54 -27.81
N VAL A 152 7.21 2.05 -26.68
CA VAL A 152 6.32 3.23 -26.61
C VAL A 152 6.75 4.25 -25.55
N GLU A 153 7.99 4.18 -25.07
CA GLU A 153 8.56 5.08 -24.07
C GLU A 153 8.30 6.56 -24.38
N SER A 154 8.46 6.99 -25.65
CA SER A 154 8.23 8.38 -26.03
C SER A 154 6.80 8.86 -25.73
N ARG A 155 5.80 7.98 -25.85
CA ARG A 155 4.40 8.31 -25.49
C ARG A 155 4.19 8.35 -23.99
N ALA A 156 4.91 7.50 -23.24
CA ALA A 156 4.88 7.54 -21.78
C ALA A 156 5.46 8.86 -21.27
N VAL A 157 6.55 9.34 -21.88
CA VAL A 157 7.16 10.65 -21.60
C VAL A 157 6.19 11.80 -21.95
N GLU A 158 5.52 11.75 -23.11
CA GLU A 158 4.51 12.76 -23.47
C GLU A 158 3.36 12.85 -22.44
N ILE A 159 2.90 11.70 -21.93
CA ILE A 159 1.88 11.64 -20.86
C ILE A 159 2.42 12.21 -19.54
N LEU A 160 3.65 11.83 -19.16
CA LEU A 160 4.32 12.33 -17.95
C LEU A 160 4.42 13.87 -18.00
N ASP A 161 4.94 14.40 -19.10
CA ASP A 161 5.07 15.84 -19.35
C ASP A 161 3.72 16.56 -19.30
N ALA A 162 2.69 15.98 -19.91
CA ALA A 162 1.35 16.55 -19.92
C ALA A 162 0.77 16.65 -18.51
N ILE A 163 0.99 15.63 -17.68
CA ILE A 163 0.57 15.62 -16.27
C ILE A 163 1.30 16.72 -15.49
N ILE A 164 2.63 16.79 -15.57
CA ILE A 164 3.43 17.78 -14.85
C ILE A 164 3.01 19.21 -15.23
N LYS A 165 2.90 19.49 -16.54
CA LYS A 165 2.41 20.80 -17.04
C LYS A 165 1.01 21.13 -16.51
N THR A 166 0.14 20.13 -16.39
CA THR A 166 -1.22 20.32 -15.85
C THR A 166 -1.18 20.63 -14.35
N MET A 167 -0.32 19.96 -13.59
CA MET A 167 -0.13 20.22 -12.17
C MET A 167 0.37 21.64 -11.93
N ASP A 168 1.39 22.08 -12.66
CA ASP A 168 1.93 23.44 -12.57
C ASP A 168 0.89 24.49 -12.95
N PHE A 169 0.09 24.22 -13.98
CA PHE A 169 -0.98 25.11 -14.41
C PHE A 169 -2.10 25.25 -13.37
N MET A 170 -2.39 24.17 -12.64
CA MET A 170 -3.48 24.13 -11.66
C MET A 170 -3.06 24.58 -10.26
N GLU A 171 -1.76 24.57 -9.92
CA GLU A 171 -1.24 24.96 -8.60
C GLU A 171 -1.71 26.38 -8.16
N PRO A 172 -1.71 27.42 -9.01
CA PRO A 172 -2.22 28.74 -8.60
C PRO A 172 -3.71 28.78 -8.29
N VAL A 173 -4.48 27.83 -8.81
CA VAL A 173 -5.95 27.76 -8.65
C VAL A 173 -6.32 26.94 -7.41
N LEU A 174 -5.64 25.80 -7.21
CA LEU A 174 -5.95 24.85 -6.14
C LEU A 174 -5.12 25.07 -4.87
N GLY A 175 -4.07 25.89 -4.96
CA GLY A 175 -3.07 26.03 -3.90
C GLY A 175 -2.10 24.83 -3.87
N GLN A 176 -1.21 24.82 -2.88
CA GLN A 176 -0.30 23.70 -2.67
C GLN A 176 -1.09 22.47 -2.23
N THR A 177 -1.30 21.54 -3.17
CA THR A 177 -1.92 20.24 -2.90
C THR A 177 -0.89 19.24 -2.40
N ASP A 178 -1.35 18.18 -1.75
CA ASP A 178 -0.51 17.08 -1.28
C ASP A 178 0.31 16.49 -2.45
N ARG A 179 1.64 16.40 -2.29
CA ARG A 179 2.57 15.91 -3.32
C ARG A 179 2.80 14.40 -3.25
N LYS A 180 1.78 13.66 -2.81
CA LYS A 180 1.80 12.19 -2.87
C LYS A 180 2.04 11.70 -4.30
N PRO A 181 2.70 10.55 -4.48
CA PRO A 181 2.99 10.02 -5.80
C PRO A 181 1.72 9.82 -6.63
N ILE A 182 1.77 10.16 -7.92
CA ILE A 182 0.72 9.80 -8.87
C ILE A 182 1.27 8.73 -9.80
N ARG A 183 0.56 7.62 -9.91
CA ARG A 183 0.96 6.49 -10.78
C ARG A 183 0.03 6.35 -11.95
N VAL A 184 0.59 6.15 -13.13
CA VAL A 184 -0.15 6.02 -14.37
C VAL A 184 0.20 4.68 -15.00
N THR A 185 -0.82 3.89 -15.33
CA THR A 185 -0.66 2.68 -16.14
C THR A 185 -1.14 2.98 -17.55
N MET A 186 -0.20 3.08 -18.49
CA MET A 186 -0.49 3.34 -19.90
C MET A 186 -0.69 2.02 -20.66
N TYR A 187 -1.88 1.83 -21.22
CA TYR A 187 -2.16 0.70 -22.12
C TYR A 187 -2.07 1.12 -23.59
N ASN A 188 -1.55 0.24 -24.44
CA ASN A 188 -1.31 0.56 -25.85
C ASN A 188 -2.59 0.65 -26.68
N ASN A 189 -3.64 -0.09 -26.29
CA ASN A 189 -4.90 -0.16 -27.01
C ASN A 189 -6.08 -0.54 -26.10
N VAL A 190 -7.30 -0.39 -26.63
CA VAL A 190 -8.54 -0.60 -25.88
C VAL A 190 -8.64 -2.04 -25.35
N SER A 191 -8.19 -3.03 -26.14
CA SER A 191 -8.28 -4.44 -25.73
C SER A 191 -7.43 -4.73 -24.50
N GLU A 192 -6.25 -4.12 -24.39
CA GLU A 192 -5.40 -4.26 -23.20
C GLU A 192 -6.06 -3.56 -22.01
N MET A 193 -6.46 -2.30 -22.18
CA MET A 193 -7.05 -1.48 -21.12
C MET A 193 -8.33 -2.09 -20.54
N LEU A 194 -9.15 -2.75 -21.36
CA LEU A 194 -10.35 -3.45 -20.89
C LEU A 194 -10.05 -4.48 -19.78
N GLY A 195 -8.90 -5.16 -19.82
CA GLY A 195 -8.50 -6.06 -18.73
C GLY A 195 -8.01 -5.34 -17.48
N GLY A 196 -7.58 -4.08 -17.61
CA GLY A 196 -7.18 -3.21 -16.52
C GLY A 196 -8.34 -2.52 -15.82
N LEU A 197 -9.50 -2.36 -16.47
CA LEU A 197 -10.65 -1.62 -15.95
C LEU A 197 -11.47 -2.42 -14.92
N PRO A 198 -12.11 -1.74 -13.95
CA PRO A 198 -12.93 -2.38 -12.91
C PRO A 198 -14.09 -3.17 -13.52
N PRO A 199 -14.46 -4.34 -12.95
CA PRO A 199 -15.51 -5.20 -13.48
C PRO A 199 -16.78 -4.40 -13.80
N GLY A 200 -17.34 -4.62 -14.98
CA GLY A 200 -18.49 -3.84 -15.46
C GLY A 200 -19.29 -4.58 -16.51
N SER A 201 -20.47 -4.04 -16.82
CA SER A 201 -21.37 -4.62 -17.83
C SER A 201 -20.67 -4.78 -19.18
N SER A 202 -20.77 -5.99 -19.76
CA SER A 202 -20.18 -6.29 -21.06
C SER A 202 -20.78 -5.42 -22.18
N THR A 203 -22.03 -4.96 -22.04
CA THR A 203 -22.68 -4.05 -22.99
C THR A 203 -22.04 -2.67 -22.96
N ILE A 204 -21.87 -2.09 -21.77
CA ILE A 204 -21.24 -0.77 -21.59
C ILE A 204 -19.81 -0.75 -22.14
N ARG A 205 -19.05 -1.81 -21.89
CA ARG A 205 -17.67 -1.98 -22.38
C ARG A 205 -17.55 -2.13 -23.90
N ARG A 206 -18.63 -2.50 -24.60
CA ARG A 206 -18.66 -2.56 -26.07
C ARG A 206 -19.09 -1.25 -26.71
N GLU A 207 -19.91 -0.47 -26.01
CA GLU A 207 -20.52 0.75 -26.55
C GLU A 207 -19.73 2.01 -26.21
N LEU A 208 -18.91 1.99 -25.15
CA LEU A 208 -18.10 3.11 -24.71
C LEU A 208 -16.61 2.75 -24.71
N ILE A 209 -15.80 3.66 -25.24
CA ILE A 209 -14.34 3.60 -25.14
C ILE A 209 -13.93 4.49 -23.97
N THR A 210 -13.40 3.87 -22.92
CA THR A 210 -12.74 4.58 -21.83
C THR A 210 -11.33 4.93 -22.27
N GLU A 211 -11.06 6.22 -22.50
CA GLU A 211 -9.71 6.71 -22.84
C GLU A 211 -8.85 6.90 -21.59
N GLY A 212 -9.47 7.20 -20.45
CA GLY A 212 -8.82 7.42 -19.17
C GLY A 212 -9.73 7.11 -18.00
N GLN A 213 -9.15 6.81 -16.84
CA GLN A 213 -9.88 6.70 -15.58
C GLN A 213 -8.99 7.03 -14.39
N ALA A 214 -9.38 8.01 -13.60
CA ALA A 214 -8.75 8.37 -12.33
C ALA A 214 -9.34 7.62 -11.12
N PHE A 215 -8.45 7.13 -10.27
CA PHE A 215 -8.75 6.55 -8.96
C PHE A 215 -8.26 7.51 -7.87
N THR A 216 -9.04 8.56 -7.65
CA THR A 216 -8.62 9.77 -6.93
C THR A 216 -8.20 9.55 -5.48
N LYS A 217 -8.79 8.56 -4.80
CA LYS A 217 -8.44 8.20 -3.40
C LYS A 217 -7.15 7.37 -3.29
N ILE A 218 -6.66 6.85 -4.40
CA ILE A 218 -5.52 5.93 -4.47
C ILE A 218 -4.30 6.60 -5.09
N GLY A 219 -4.49 7.63 -5.94
CA GLY A 219 -3.41 8.29 -6.66
C GLY A 219 -3.02 7.60 -7.96
N THR A 220 -3.95 6.82 -8.55
CA THR A 220 -3.66 6.00 -9.74
C THR A 220 -4.53 6.39 -10.92
N LEU A 221 -3.94 6.43 -12.10
CA LEU A 221 -4.59 6.69 -13.38
C LEU A 221 -4.41 5.48 -14.30
N LEU A 222 -5.45 5.15 -15.07
CA LEU A 222 -5.34 4.30 -16.26
C LEU A 222 -5.51 5.18 -17.48
N VAL A 223 -4.62 5.07 -18.47
CA VAL A 223 -4.65 5.90 -19.68
C VAL A 223 -4.44 5.05 -20.93
N LEU A 224 -5.23 5.32 -21.96
CA LEU A 224 -5.07 4.76 -23.29
C LEU A 224 -4.01 5.55 -24.08
N GLY A 225 -2.80 4.99 -24.19
CA GLY A 225 -1.66 5.63 -24.85
C GLY A 225 -1.66 5.58 -26.38
N GLY A 226 -2.52 4.74 -26.99
CA GLY A 226 -2.55 4.57 -28.44
C GLY A 226 -3.27 5.68 -29.23
N GLY A 227 -4.01 6.56 -28.54
CA GLY A 227 -4.81 7.62 -29.15
C GLY A 227 -4.07 8.95 -29.29
N ARG A 228 -4.46 9.77 -30.27
CA ARG A 228 -3.93 11.14 -30.46
C ARG A 228 -4.29 12.11 -29.34
N LEU A 229 -5.14 11.69 -28.41
CA LEU A 229 -5.66 12.49 -27.31
C LEU A 229 -5.04 12.12 -25.96
N SER A 230 -4.10 11.17 -25.91
CA SER A 230 -3.54 10.62 -24.67
C SER A 230 -3.03 11.68 -23.70
N GLU A 231 -2.35 12.72 -24.18
CA GLU A 231 -1.91 13.87 -23.38
C GLU A 231 -3.10 14.61 -22.75
N GLY A 232 -4.09 14.98 -23.56
CA GLY A 232 -5.29 15.69 -23.09
C GLY A 232 -6.14 14.84 -22.14
N THR A 233 -6.22 13.54 -22.38
CA THR A 233 -6.84 12.57 -21.48
C THR A 233 -6.08 12.51 -20.15
N ALA A 234 -4.76 12.40 -20.17
CA ALA A 234 -3.95 12.39 -18.95
C ALA A 234 -4.12 13.69 -18.14
N SER A 235 -4.12 14.85 -18.80
CA SER A 235 -4.44 16.14 -18.19
C SER A 235 -5.84 16.16 -17.56
N HIS A 236 -6.86 15.62 -18.25
CA HIS A 236 -8.21 15.52 -17.71
C HIS A 236 -8.24 14.63 -16.45
N GLU A 237 -7.66 13.44 -16.52
CA GLU A 237 -7.71 12.46 -15.44
C GLU A 237 -6.93 12.91 -14.20
N VAL A 238 -5.74 13.51 -14.37
CA VAL A 238 -4.99 14.03 -13.22
C VAL A 238 -5.71 15.18 -12.54
N THR A 239 -6.48 15.98 -13.27
CA THR A 239 -7.29 17.06 -12.68
C THR A 239 -8.28 16.52 -11.64
N HIS A 240 -8.85 15.32 -11.84
CA HIS A 240 -9.70 14.69 -10.83
C HIS A 240 -8.95 14.38 -9.54
N ILE A 241 -7.68 13.93 -9.61
CA ILE A 241 -6.83 13.71 -8.43
C ILE A 241 -6.56 15.04 -7.73
N LEU A 242 -6.15 16.07 -8.47
CA LEU A 242 -5.79 17.36 -7.88
C LEU A 242 -6.97 18.01 -7.17
N VAL A 243 -8.17 17.98 -7.77
CA VAL A 243 -9.40 18.48 -7.15
C VAL A 243 -9.73 17.68 -5.88
N GLN A 244 -9.57 16.36 -5.89
CA GLN A 244 -9.80 15.52 -4.71
C GLN A 244 -8.81 15.83 -3.57
N ARG A 245 -7.56 16.18 -3.88
CA ARG A 245 -6.54 16.54 -2.89
C ARG A 245 -6.72 17.94 -2.32
N ALA A 246 -7.35 18.85 -3.07
CA ALA A 246 -7.63 20.22 -2.64
C ALA A 246 -8.91 20.35 -1.78
N ALA A 247 -9.80 19.34 -1.83
CA ALA A 247 -11.07 19.30 -1.10
C ALA A 247 -10.91 18.85 0.35
#